data_AF-A0AAD4SCR6-F1
#
_entry.id   AF-A0AAD4SCR6-F1
#
_cell.length_a   1.000
_cell.length_b   1.000
_cell.length_c   1.000
_cell.angle_alpha   90.00
_cell.angle_beta   90.00
_cell.angle_gamma   90.00
#
_symmetry.space_group_name_H-M   'P 1'
#
loop_
_entity.id
_entity.type
_entity.pdbx_description
1 polymer ?
#
loop_
_entity_poly.entity_id
_entity_poly.type
_entity_poly.pdbx_seq_one_letter_code
_entity_poly.pdbx_strand_id
1 'polypeptide(L)'
;MFSLITPFHTAFILFKIPLFISHSPTNNTLSEILHSLSEMASLSFLFVSLSLSFFIPTFISSSPVPDPEIVVQEVHRSINASRRNLGYLSCGTGNPIDDCWRCDQNWEKNRQRLADCAIGFGKQAIGGRDGRIYVITDSSDHDVVNPRPGTLRHAVIQDEPLWIIFARDMVIQLKEELIMNSFKTLDGRGASVHIAGGPCITIQFVTNIIIHGLHIHDCKQAGNTNVRDSPHHFGWRTLSDGDGVSIFGGSHVWVDHNSLSNCRDGLIDAIHGSTAITISNNYMTHHDKVMLLGHSDSYTQDKNMQVTIAFNHFGEGLVQRMPRCRHGYFHVVNNDYTHWEMYAIGGSANPTINSQGNRFLAPDNRFSKEVTKYEDAPESEWKHWNWRSEGDLLLNGAFFTPSGASASSSYAKASSLGARSSSLVGPLTTNAGALNCRKGSRC
;
A
#
# COMPACT_ATOMS: atom_id res chain seq x y z
N MET A 1 -17.12 42.87 -20.96
CA MET A 1 -17.99 41.84 -20.37
C MET A 1 -17.05 40.84 -19.69
N PHE A 2 -17.19 40.71 -18.38
CA PHE A 2 -16.17 40.30 -17.41
C PHE A 2 -15.71 38.84 -17.53
N SER A 3 -14.41 38.60 -17.34
CA SER A 3 -13.86 37.34 -16.82
C SER A 3 -12.92 37.68 -15.67
N LEU A 4 -13.33 37.29 -14.46
CA LEU A 4 -12.61 37.49 -13.21
C LEU A 4 -11.52 36.42 -13.05
N ILE A 5 -10.32 36.89 -12.78
CA ILE A 5 -9.16 36.11 -12.33
C ILE A 5 -9.11 36.27 -10.81
N THR A 6 -9.16 35.18 -10.06
CA THR A 6 -8.93 35.15 -8.61
C THR A 6 -7.61 34.43 -8.31
N PRO A 7 -6.67 35.02 -7.56
CA PRO A 7 -5.47 34.32 -7.09
C PRO A 7 -5.69 33.68 -5.72
N PHE A 8 -5.16 32.47 -5.53
CA PHE A 8 -5.08 31.77 -4.25
C PHE A 8 -4.10 32.49 -3.30
N HIS A 9 -4.53 32.72 -2.06
CA HIS A 9 -3.72 33.27 -0.97
C HIS A 9 -3.24 32.12 -0.06
N THR A 10 -1.92 32.00 0.06
CA THR A 10 -1.24 31.10 1.00
C THR A 10 -1.07 31.82 2.34
N ALA A 11 -1.74 31.34 3.40
CA ALA A 11 -1.59 31.88 4.75
C ALA A 11 -0.55 31.07 5.55
N PHE A 12 0.58 31.71 5.87
CA PHE A 12 1.55 31.24 6.85
C PHE A 12 1.05 31.55 8.28
N ILE A 13 1.01 30.53 9.15
CA ILE A 13 0.72 30.71 10.58
C ILE A 13 2.05 30.85 11.33
N LEU A 14 2.30 32.03 11.90
CA LEU A 14 3.36 32.32 12.86
C LEU A 14 2.79 32.26 14.29
N PHE A 15 3.33 31.40 15.14
CA PHE A 15 3.04 31.40 16.58
C PHE A 15 3.81 32.55 17.28
N LYS A 16 3.08 33.44 17.96
CA LYS A 16 3.60 34.45 18.90
C LYS A 16 3.28 34.00 20.34
N ILE A 17 4.30 33.93 21.20
CA ILE A 17 4.17 33.74 22.65
C ILE A 17 4.34 35.12 23.31
N PRO A 18 3.45 35.57 24.22
CA PRO A 18 3.66 36.81 24.95
C PRO A 18 4.42 36.57 26.27
N LEU A 19 5.51 37.33 26.46
CA LEU A 19 6.14 37.57 27.76
C LEU A 19 5.26 38.52 28.58
N PHE A 20 5.02 38.19 29.85
CA PHE A 20 4.62 39.15 30.88
C PHE A 20 5.69 39.20 31.98
N ILE A 21 6.24 40.40 32.20
CA ILE A 21 7.09 40.77 33.33
C ILE A 21 6.27 41.73 34.19
N SER A 22 6.14 41.48 35.49
CA SER A 22 5.89 42.55 36.47
C SER A 22 6.17 42.15 37.93
N HIS A 23 7.14 42.88 38.50
CA HIS A 23 7.24 43.39 39.87
C HIS A 23 7.75 42.52 41.04
N SER A 24 8.72 43.12 41.74
CA SER A 24 9.55 42.68 42.87
C SER A 24 8.89 42.87 44.25
N PRO A 25 9.44 42.26 45.32
CA PRO A 25 8.78 42.09 46.62
C PRO A 25 9.18 43.14 47.68
N THR A 26 8.37 43.25 48.74
CA THR A 26 8.68 43.98 49.98
C THR A 26 9.37 43.10 51.01
N ASN A 27 10.38 43.67 51.68
CA ASN A 27 11.24 43.11 52.73
C ASN A 27 10.50 42.58 53.97
N ASN A 28 10.94 41.44 54.51
CA ASN A 28 11.60 41.31 55.82
C ASN A 28 11.65 39.84 56.25
N THR A 29 12.87 39.31 56.39
CA THR A 29 13.43 38.55 57.54
C THR A 29 14.66 37.72 57.10
N LEU A 30 15.72 38.44 56.69
CA LEU A 30 17.07 37.90 56.48
C LEU A 30 17.78 37.74 57.84
N SER A 31 17.35 36.79 58.65
CA SER A 31 18.17 36.31 59.79
C SER A 31 17.86 34.88 60.23
N GLU A 32 16.82 34.23 59.70
CA GLU A 32 16.48 32.85 60.06
C GLU A 32 16.75 31.82 58.95
N ILE A 33 17.14 32.26 57.75
CA ILE A 33 17.44 31.34 56.61
C ILE A 33 18.94 31.01 56.52
N LEU A 34 19.81 31.77 57.20
CA LEU A 34 21.28 31.62 57.12
C LEU A 34 21.86 30.47 57.95
N HIS A 35 21.05 29.72 58.69
CA HIS A 35 21.48 28.51 59.41
C HIS A 35 20.98 27.19 58.78
N SER A 36 20.15 27.25 57.73
CA SER A 36 19.66 26.08 56.98
C SER A 36 20.38 25.85 55.64
N LEU A 37 21.30 26.74 55.25
CA LEU A 37 22.01 26.69 53.97
C LEU A 37 23.43 26.09 54.07
N SER A 38 23.81 25.55 55.23
CA SER A 38 25.11 24.90 55.45
C SER A 38 25.04 23.35 55.48
N GLU A 39 23.85 22.74 55.46
CA GLU A 39 23.68 21.28 55.53
C GLU A 39 22.98 20.64 54.31
N MET A 40 22.62 21.42 53.28
CA MET A 40 22.09 20.90 52.00
C MET A 40 23.06 20.99 50.82
N ALA A 41 24.35 21.26 51.10
CA ALA A 41 25.40 21.39 50.08
C ALA A 41 26.24 20.11 49.86
N SER A 42 25.85 18.98 50.47
CA SER A 42 26.59 17.71 50.39
C SER A 42 25.73 16.50 49.93
N LEU A 43 24.48 16.72 49.51
CA LEU A 43 23.61 15.67 48.95
C LEU A 43 23.11 15.92 47.51
N SER A 44 23.55 17.00 46.86
CA SER A 44 23.10 17.41 45.52
C SER A 44 24.11 17.12 44.39
N PHE A 45 25.26 16.50 44.69
CA PHE A 45 26.28 16.12 43.69
C PHE A 45 26.20 14.66 43.21
N LEU A 46 25.15 13.91 43.57
CA LEU A 46 24.94 12.52 43.14
C LEU A 46 23.65 12.29 42.32
N PHE A 47 22.90 13.34 41.98
CA PHE A 47 21.66 13.23 41.18
C PHE A 47 21.56 14.19 39.98
N VAL A 48 22.68 14.81 39.57
CA VAL A 48 22.73 15.71 38.39
C VAL A 48 23.54 15.12 37.22
N SER A 49 24.01 13.87 37.33
CA SER A 49 24.67 13.16 36.21
C SER A 49 23.80 12.11 35.51
N LEU A 50 22.48 12.04 35.81
CA LEU A 50 21.58 11.02 35.26
C LEU A 50 20.26 11.56 34.69
N SER A 51 20.25 12.78 34.15
CA SER A 51 19.04 13.38 33.54
C SER A 51 19.31 14.24 32.28
N LEU A 52 20.46 14.05 31.63
CA LEU A 52 20.81 14.71 30.35
C LEU A 52 20.88 13.73 29.16
N SER A 53 20.13 12.65 29.21
CA SER A 53 19.83 11.79 28.05
C SER A 53 18.32 11.61 27.99
N PHE A 54 17.75 11.63 26.78
CA PHE A 54 16.31 11.60 26.46
C PHE A 54 15.60 12.95 26.26
N PHE A 55 16.22 13.84 25.48
CA PHE A 55 15.50 14.51 24.40
C PHE A 55 16.34 14.40 23.12
N ILE A 56 16.53 13.16 22.67
CA ILE A 56 16.84 12.93 21.26
C ILE A 56 15.50 13.21 20.56
N PRO A 57 15.38 14.24 19.69
CA PRO A 57 14.26 14.22 18.75
C PRO A 57 14.38 12.89 18.06
N THR A 58 13.38 12.02 18.20
CA THR A 58 13.24 10.85 17.36
C THR A 58 13.04 11.39 15.95
N PHE A 59 14.15 11.75 15.30
CA PHE A 59 14.30 11.50 13.89
C PHE A 59 13.96 10.02 13.77
N ILE A 60 12.72 9.75 13.38
CA ILE A 60 12.37 8.49 12.74
C ILE A 60 13.32 8.47 11.55
N SER A 61 14.50 7.94 11.77
CA SER A 61 15.39 7.52 10.71
C SER A 61 14.54 6.55 9.93
N SER A 62 14.06 6.97 8.76
CA SER A 62 13.43 6.08 7.82
C SER A 62 14.36 4.89 7.73
N SER A 63 13.90 3.71 8.13
CA SER A 63 14.65 2.48 7.90
C SER A 63 15.16 2.56 6.45
N PRO A 64 16.47 2.40 6.20
CA PRO A 64 17.01 2.59 4.86
C PRO A 64 16.20 1.70 3.92
N VAL A 65 15.51 2.33 2.98
CA VAL A 65 14.69 1.61 2.01
C VAL A 65 15.62 0.59 1.35
N PRO A 66 15.29 -0.71 1.36
CA PRO A 66 16.22 -1.74 0.92
C PRO A 66 16.64 -1.47 -0.52
N ASP A 67 17.86 -1.89 -0.89
CA ASP A 67 18.31 -1.82 -2.27
C ASP A 67 17.29 -2.58 -3.16
N PRO A 68 16.62 -1.91 -4.11
CA PRO A 68 15.63 -2.53 -4.98
C PRO A 68 16.11 -3.81 -5.64
N GLU A 69 17.38 -3.86 -6.04
CA GLU A 69 17.93 -4.99 -6.79
C GLU A 69 18.08 -6.24 -5.92
N ILE A 70 18.33 -6.08 -4.62
CA ILE A 70 18.36 -7.19 -3.66
C ILE A 70 16.96 -7.78 -3.50
N VAL A 71 15.93 -6.93 -3.39
CA VAL A 71 14.55 -7.38 -3.23
C VAL A 71 14.05 -8.07 -4.50
N VAL A 72 14.38 -7.56 -5.69
CA VAL A 72 14.07 -8.22 -6.97
C VAL A 72 14.71 -9.61 -7.04
N GLN A 73 15.97 -9.75 -6.65
CA GLN A 73 16.64 -11.06 -6.58
C GLN A 73 15.95 -12.02 -5.61
N GLU A 74 15.47 -11.53 -4.48
CA GLU A 74 14.73 -12.34 -3.51
C GLU A 74 13.37 -12.79 -4.07
N VAL A 75 12.65 -11.92 -4.78
CA VAL A 75 11.42 -12.28 -5.50
C VAL A 75 11.69 -13.42 -6.48
N HIS A 76 12.75 -13.31 -7.28
CA HIS A 76 13.16 -14.37 -8.21
C HIS A 76 13.52 -15.67 -7.47
N ARG A 77 14.21 -15.60 -6.33
CA ARG A 77 14.50 -16.80 -5.51
C ARG A 77 13.23 -17.47 -5.01
N SER A 78 12.26 -16.71 -4.50
CA SER A 78 10.97 -17.23 -4.04
C SER A 78 10.18 -17.89 -5.17
N ILE A 79 10.14 -17.24 -6.35
CA ILE A 79 9.54 -17.79 -7.57
C ILE A 79 10.19 -19.12 -7.97
N ASN A 80 11.52 -19.20 -7.93
CA ASN A 80 12.24 -20.42 -8.30
C ASN A 80 12.19 -21.51 -7.23
N ALA A 81 12.06 -21.17 -5.95
CA ALA A 81 11.88 -22.16 -4.89
C ALA A 81 10.59 -22.97 -5.10
N SER A 82 9.51 -22.30 -5.53
CA SER A 82 8.26 -22.98 -5.96
C SER A 82 8.49 -23.96 -7.13
N ARG A 83 9.54 -23.82 -7.96
CA ARG A 83 9.89 -24.82 -9.00
C ARG A 83 10.40 -26.14 -8.44
N ARG A 84 11.06 -26.12 -7.28
CA ARG A 84 11.78 -27.29 -6.70
C ARG A 84 10.95 -28.06 -5.69
N ASN A 85 9.93 -27.44 -5.11
CA ASN A 85 8.99 -28.10 -4.20
C ASN A 85 7.97 -28.95 -4.98
N LEU A 86 8.44 -30.08 -5.52
CA LEU A 86 7.64 -31.21 -6.04
C LEU A 86 7.11 -32.13 -4.91
N GLY A 87 7.16 -31.66 -3.65
CA GLY A 87 6.74 -32.43 -2.48
C GLY A 87 5.29 -32.21 -2.06
N TYR A 88 4.76 -33.17 -1.29
CA TYR A 88 3.39 -33.31 -0.72
C TYR A 88 2.75 -32.05 -0.07
N LEU A 89 3.49 -30.95 0.10
CA LEU A 89 3.07 -29.70 0.75
C LEU A 89 2.89 -28.50 -0.20
N SER A 90 3.22 -28.61 -1.49
CA SER A 90 3.00 -27.56 -2.49
C SER A 90 1.61 -27.68 -3.11
N CYS A 91 0.93 -26.55 -3.34
CA CYS A 91 -0.37 -26.52 -4.04
C CYS A 91 -0.21 -26.82 -5.53
N GLY A 92 1.04 -26.79 -6.01
CA GLY A 92 1.36 -27.03 -7.42
C GLY A 92 0.81 -25.96 -8.34
N THR A 93 0.39 -24.79 -7.82
CA THR A 93 -0.07 -23.67 -8.67
C THR A 93 1.11 -23.04 -9.39
N GLY A 94 2.31 -23.11 -8.79
CA GLY A 94 3.53 -22.47 -9.27
C GLY A 94 3.65 -21.00 -8.85
N ASN A 95 2.60 -20.45 -8.22
CA ASN A 95 2.59 -19.14 -7.63
C ASN A 95 3.09 -19.25 -6.18
N PRO A 96 4.27 -18.67 -5.85
CA PRO A 96 4.90 -18.85 -4.55
C PRO A 96 4.11 -18.24 -3.37
N ILE A 97 3.27 -17.23 -3.62
CA ILE A 97 2.43 -16.64 -2.58
C ILE A 97 1.35 -17.64 -2.19
N ASP A 98 0.60 -18.12 -3.19
CA ASP A 98 -0.48 -19.08 -3.02
C ASP A 98 0.02 -20.42 -2.47
N ASP A 99 1.10 -20.94 -3.06
CA ASP A 99 1.73 -22.21 -2.66
C ASP A 99 2.20 -22.18 -1.18
N CYS A 100 2.42 -21.01 -0.59
CA CYS A 100 2.86 -20.86 0.80
C CYS A 100 1.76 -21.13 1.84
N TRP A 101 0.49 -20.83 1.52
CA TRP A 101 -0.62 -20.94 2.50
C TRP A 101 -1.84 -21.72 2.02
N ARG A 102 -2.21 -21.69 0.72
CA ARG A 102 -3.49 -22.26 0.21
C ARG A 102 -3.62 -23.76 0.45
N CYS A 103 -2.48 -24.43 0.58
CA CYS A 103 -2.42 -25.90 0.65
C CYS A 103 -2.78 -26.41 2.04
N ASP A 104 -2.76 -25.52 3.03
CA ASP A 104 -3.21 -25.80 4.38
C ASP A 104 -4.73 -26.00 4.39
N GLN A 105 -5.16 -27.24 4.53
CA GLN A 105 -6.58 -27.59 4.70
C GLN A 105 -7.19 -26.96 5.96
N ASN A 106 -6.35 -26.55 6.92
CA ASN A 106 -6.72 -25.87 8.15
C ASN A 106 -6.40 -24.37 8.12
N TRP A 107 -6.32 -23.74 6.93
CA TRP A 107 -6.10 -22.30 6.79
C TRP A 107 -7.03 -21.46 7.68
N GLU A 108 -8.26 -21.93 7.93
CA GLU A 108 -9.23 -21.25 8.81
C GLU A 108 -8.78 -21.19 10.28
N LYS A 109 -8.08 -22.22 10.76
CA LYS A 109 -7.46 -22.25 12.10
C LYS A 109 -6.10 -21.54 12.12
N ASN A 110 -5.43 -21.48 10.98
CA ASN A 110 -4.10 -20.91 10.80
C ASN A 110 -4.12 -19.62 9.97
N ARG A 111 -5.17 -18.79 10.08
CA ARG A 111 -5.40 -17.65 9.18
C ARG A 111 -4.21 -16.72 9.07
N GLN A 112 -3.60 -16.45 10.22
CA GLN A 112 -2.47 -15.53 10.38
C GLN A 112 -1.20 -15.99 9.65
N ARG A 113 -1.06 -17.28 9.34
CA ARG A 113 0.06 -17.82 8.53
C ARG A 113 0.16 -17.15 7.16
N LEU A 114 -0.95 -16.63 6.62
CA LEU A 114 -0.95 -15.86 5.36
C LEU A 114 0.09 -14.73 5.39
N ALA A 115 0.26 -14.04 6.52
CA ALA A 115 1.17 -12.90 6.63
C ALA A 115 2.67 -13.26 6.48
N ASP A 116 3.01 -14.55 6.47
CA ASP A 116 4.37 -15.03 6.19
C ASP A 116 4.64 -15.26 4.70
N CYS A 117 3.62 -15.12 3.85
CA CYS A 117 3.65 -15.53 2.44
C CYS A 117 3.84 -14.39 1.45
N ALA A 118 3.83 -13.14 1.93
CA ALA A 118 4.11 -11.97 1.09
C ALA A 118 5.53 -12.04 0.53
N ILE A 119 5.70 -11.60 -0.72
CA ILE A 119 7.00 -11.44 -1.38
C ILE A 119 7.19 -10.00 -1.83
N GLY A 120 8.38 -9.66 -2.32
CA GLY A 120 8.65 -8.34 -2.88
C GLY A 120 8.81 -7.26 -1.81
N PHE A 121 8.57 -6.01 -2.20
CA PHE A 121 8.80 -4.86 -1.32
C PHE A 121 7.86 -4.86 -0.10
N GLY A 122 6.64 -5.37 -0.24
CA GLY A 122 5.68 -5.54 0.85
C GLY A 122 5.85 -6.82 1.67
N LYS A 123 6.92 -7.61 1.50
CA LYS A 123 7.12 -8.89 2.22
C LYS A 123 7.09 -8.78 3.75
N GLN A 124 7.35 -7.58 4.28
CA GLN A 124 7.37 -7.29 5.71
C GLN A 124 6.02 -6.75 6.23
N ALA A 125 4.99 -6.67 5.39
CA ALA A 125 3.64 -6.30 5.80
C ALA A 125 3.02 -7.43 6.66
N ILE A 126 3.21 -7.38 7.97
CA ILE A 126 2.72 -8.45 8.87
C ILE A 126 1.23 -8.31 9.24
N GLY A 127 0.60 -7.20 8.88
CA GLY A 127 -0.81 -6.95 9.21
C GLY A 127 -1.09 -7.09 10.70
N GLY A 128 -2.13 -7.84 11.04
CA GLY A 128 -2.50 -8.21 12.40
C GLY A 128 -2.05 -9.61 12.85
N ARG A 129 -0.96 -10.18 12.31
CA ARG A 129 -0.50 -11.57 12.54
C ARG A 129 -0.34 -11.96 14.02
N ASP A 130 -0.04 -10.99 14.88
CA ASP A 130 0.19 -11.22 16.33
C ASP A 130 -0.97 -10.68 17.19
N GLY A 131 -2.06 -10.27 16.54
CA GLY A 131 -3.27 -9.78 17.15
C GLY A 131 -4.28 -10.89 17.46
N ARG A 132 -5.33 -10.55 18.20
CA ARG A 132 -6.51 -11.42 18.30
C ARG A 132 -7.33 -11.35 17.02
N ILE A 133 -8.08 -12.42 16.74
CA ILE A 133 -9.10 -12.41 15.69
C ILE A 133 -10.27 -11.52 16.13
N TYR A 134 -10.65 -10.58 15.28
CA TYR A 134 -11.85 -9.75 15.44
C TYR A 134 -12.88 -10.15 14.38
N VAL A 135 -14.09 -10.51 14.80
CA VAL A 135 -15.13 -10.97 13.87
C VAL A 135 -16.14 -9.85 13.64
N ILE A 136 -16.28 -9.42 12.39
CA ILE A 136 -17.32 -8.50 11.94
C ILE A 136 -18.65 -9.24 11.91
N THR A 137 -19.63 -8.72 12.63
CA THR A 137 -20.97 -9.28 12.77
C THR A 137 -22.07 -8.32 12.30
N ASP A 138 -21.74 -7.04 12.16
CA ASP A 138 -22.61 -5.94 11.74
C ASP A 138 -21.97 -5.23 10.53
N SER A 139 -22.68 -5.22 9.39
CA SER A 139 -22.22 -4.59 8.15
C SER A 139 -22.57 -3.10 8.06
N SER A 140 -23.21 -2.54 9.08
CA SER A 140 -23.59 -1.12 9.10
C SER A 140 -22.41 -0.19 9.41
N ASP A 141 -22.55 1.05 8.94
CA ASP A 141 -21.59 2.14 9.16
C ASP A 141 -22.32 3.45 9.50
N HIS A 142 -23.29 3.38 10.42
CA HIS A 142 -24.22 4.49 10.67
C HIS A 142 -23.58 5.72 11.35
N ASP A 143 -22.63 5.50 12.26
CA ASP A 143 -21.92 6.56 12.97
C ASP A 143 -20.42 6.41 12.71
N VAL A 144 -19.90 7.32 11.88
CA VAL A 144 -18.49 7.34 11.45
C VAL A 144 -17.55 7.92 12.52
N VAL A 145 -18.11 8.57 13.54
CA VAL A 145 -17.38 9.13 14.68
C VAL A 145 -17.46 8.23 15.90
N ASN A 146 -18.53 7.46 16.11
CA ASN A 146 -18.65 6.51 17.23
C ASN A 146 -19.09 5.13 16.72
N PRO A 147 -18.22 4.43 15.96
CA PRO A 147 -18.58 3.14 15.40
C PRO A 147 -18.79 2.11 16.52
N ARG A 148 -19.79 1.24 16.36
CA ARG A 148 -20.14 0.24 17.37
C ARG A 148 -19.25 -1.00 17.29
N PRO A 149 -18.89 -1.64 18.42
CA PRO A 149 -18.27 -2.96 18.39
C PRO A 149 -19.06 -3.94 17.52
N GLY A 150 -18.36 -4.77 16.74
CA GLY A 150 -18.93 -5.69 15.75
C GLY A 150 -18.97 -5.13 14.32
N THR A 151 -18.78 -3.82 14.14
CA THR A 151 -18.67 -3.17 12.82
C THR A 151 -17.24 -3.13 12.30
N LEU A 152 -17.09 -3.05 10.98
CA LEU A 152 -15.78 -2.93 10.32
C LEU A 152 -15.03 -1.67 10.77
N ARG A 153 -15.70 -0.52 10.79
CA ARG A 153 -15.08 0.76 11.20
C ARG A 153 -14.55 0.70 12.62
N HIS A 154 -15.29 0.11 13.56
CA HIS A 154 -14.80 -0.05 14.91
C HIS A 154 -13.54 -0.92 14.94
N ALA A 155 -13.50 -2.03 14.20
CA ALA A 155 -12.37 -2.96 14.21
C ALA A 155 -11.08 -2.31 13.69
N VAL A 156 -11.13 -1.59 12.57
CA VAL A 156 -9.92 -1.09 11.90
C VAL A 156 -9.23 0.06 12.63
N ILE A 157 -9.94 0.79 13.49
CA ILE A 157 -9.37 1.92 14.23
C ILE A 157 -8.72 1.51 15.55
N GLN A 158 -8.84 0.27 16.00
CA GLN A 158 -8.30 -0.13 17.31
C GLN A 158 -6.78 0.02 17.37
N ASP A 159 -6.23 0.26 18.57
CA ASP A 159 -4.78 0.42 18.76
C ASP A 159 -4.05 -0.92 18.68
N GLU A 160 -4.67 -2.00 19.18
CA GLU A 160 -4.04 -3.31 19.13
C GLU A 160 -3.98 -3.86 17.69
N PRO A 161 -2.99 -4.72 17.38
CA PRO A 161 -3.02 -5.51 16.16
C PRO A 161 -4.28 -6.36 16.09
N LEU A 162 -4.96 -6.38 14.93
CA LEU A 162 -6.17 -7.18 14.74
C LEU A 162 -6.18 -7.91 13.40
N TRP A 163 -6.50 -9.21 13.48
CA TRP A 163 -6.84 -10.01 12.31
C TRP A 163 -8.37 -10.02 12.12
N ILE A 164 -8.86 -9.20 11.21
CA ILE A 164 -10.29 -8.91 11.06
C ILE A 164 -10.89 -9.86 10.03
N ILE A 165 -11.89 -10.63 10.45
CA ILE A 165 -12.62 -11.60 9.61
C ILE A 165 -14.11 -11.30 9.62
N PHE A 166 -14.88 -11.93 8.73
CA PHE A 166 -16.31 -11.69 8.57
C PHE A 166 -17.12 -12.93 8.95
N ALA A 167 -18.17 -12.75 9.75
CA ALA A 167 -18.99 -13.86 10.25
C ALA A 167 -19.82 -14.56 9.16
N ARG A 168 -20.12 -13.85 8.08
CA ARG A 168 -20.99 -14.25 6.97
C ARG A 168 -20.70 -13.35 5.77
N ASP A 169 -21.32 -13.68 4.64
CA ASP A 169 -21.32 -12.81 3.46
C ASP A 169 -21.92 -11.44 3.83
N MET A 170 -21.28 -10.37 3.34
CA MET A 170 -21.65 -9.00 3.69
C MET A 170 -21.45 -8.07 2.50
N VAL A 171 -22.39 -7.14 2.34
CA VAL A 171 -22.19 -5.92 1.56
C VAL A 171 -22.11 -4.76 2.57
N ILE A 172 -20.95 -4.14 2.64
CA ILE A 172 -20.62 -3.04 3.54
C ILE A 172 -20.59 -1.77 2.71
N GLN A 173 -21.64 -0.96 2.86
CA GLN A 173 -21.69 0.37 2.29
C GLN A 173 -21.23 1.38 3.34
N LEU A 174 -19.97 1.80 3.25
CA LEU A 174 -19.40 2.81 4.13
C LEU A 174 -20.07 4.17 3.88
N LYS A 175 -20.14 4.99 4.93
CA LYS A 175 -20.63 6.38 4.83
C LYS A 175 -19.53 7.38 4.54
N GLU A 176 -18.32 7.09 5.00
CA GLU A 176 -17.10 7.88 4.81
C GLU A 176 -15.92 6.95 4.54
N GLU A 177 -14.77 7.49 4.11
CA GLU A 177 -13.54 6.71 3.94
C GLU A 177 -13.26 5.83 5.17
N LEU A 178 -12.93 4.56 4.96
CA LEU A 178 -12.52 3.64 6.03
C LEU A 178 -11.05 3.88 6.34
N ILE A 179 -10.81 4.90 7.18
CA ILE A 179 -9.49 5.20 7.74
C ILE A 179 -9.20 4.20 8.86
N MET A 180 -7.97 3.71 8.90
CA MET A 180 -7.55 2.65 9.82
C MET A 180 -6.24 2.96 10.53
N ASN A 181 -6.03 2.30 11.67
CA ASN A 181 -4.77 2.32 12.40
C ASN A 181 -3.81 1.25 11.86
N SER A 182 -2.53 1.29 12.29
CA SER A 182 -1.50 0.31 11.91
C SER A 182 -1.82 -1.11 12.38
N PHE A 183 -1.13 -2.11 11.82
CA PHE A 183 -1.22 -3.52 12.23
C PHE A 183 -2.61 -4.14 12.08
N LYS A 184 -3.22 -3.97 10.91
CA LYS A 184 -4.55 -4.50 10.59
C LYS A 184 -4.47 -5.45 9.41
N THR A 185 -5.17 -6.57 9.52
CA THR A 185 -5.48 -7.42 8.37
C THR A 185 -6.98 -7.43 8.15
N LEU A 186 -7.44 -7.09 6.95
CA LEU A 186 -8.77 -7.45 6.48
C LEU A 186 -8.67 -8.77 5.72
N ASP A 187 -9.31 -9.82 6.22
CA ASP A 187 -9.27 -11.17 5.66
C ASP A 187 -10.69 -11.63 5.29
N GLY A 188 -11.04 -11.50 4.02
CA GLY A 188 -12.32 -11.91 3.46
C GLY A 188 -12.50 -13.43 3.34
N ARG A 189 -11.46 -14.25 3.53
CA ARG A 189 -11.56 -15.70 3.30
C ARG A 189 -12.64 -16.34 4.18
N GLY A 190 -13.51 -17.13 3.55
CA GLY A 190 -14.63 -17.82 4.22
C GLY A 190 -15.96 -17.07 4.17
N ALA A 191 -16.00 -15.89 3.56
CA ALA A 191 -17.20 -15.11 3.29
C ALA A 191 -17.05 -14.34 1.96
N SER A 192 -18.15 -14.06 1.28
CA SER A 192 -18.18 -13.09 0.18
C SER A 192 -18.41 -11.69 0.75
N VAL A 193 -17.35 -10.87 0.75
CA VAL A 193 -17.35 -9.56 1.39
C VAL A 193 -17.15 -8.48 0.35
N HIS A 194 -18.16 -7.62 0.22
CA HIS A 194 -18.18 -6.50 -0.70
C HIS A 194 -18.06 -5.19 0.08
N ILE A 195 -17.06 -4.36 -0.22
CA ILE A 195 -17.00 -2.96 0.17
C ILE A 195 -17.42 -2.17 -1.07
N ALA A 196 -18.66 -1.67 -1.08
CA ALA A 196 -19.24 -1.14 -2.29
C ALA A 196 -20.35 -0.09 -2.11
N GLY A 197 -20.52 0.73 -3.14
CA GLY A 197 -21.64 1.68 -3.26
C GLY A 197 -21.52 2.95 -2.39
N GLY A 198 -20.42 3.10 -1.67
CA GLY A 198 -20.03 4.27 -0.86
C GLY A 198 -18.51 4.49 -0.97
N PRO A 199 -17.90 5.30 -0.10
CA PRO A 199 -16.44 5.38 -0.02
C PRO A 199 -15.81 4.04 0.34
N CYS A 200 -14.51 3.91 0.12
CA CYS A 200 -13.80 2.66 0.32
C CYS A 200 -12.60 2.85 1.28
N ILE A 201 -11.48 2.20 1.02
CA ILE A 201 -10.40 2.02 1.99
C ILE A 201 -9.35 3.14 1.89
N THR A 202 -8.96 3.72 3.03
CA THR A 202 -7.89 4.72 3.08
C THR A 202 -6.85 4.34 4.16
N ILE A 203 -5.65 4.00 3.72
CA ILE A 203 -4.48 3.67 4.53
C ILE A 203 -3.61 4.93 4.62
N GLN A 204 -3.80 5.73 5.66
CA GLN A 204 -3.15 7.03 5.79
C GLN A 204 -2.15 7.07 6.95
N PHE A 205 -0.88 7.32 6.64
CA PHE A 205 0.23 7.47 7.59
C PHE A 205 0.38 6.32 8.59
N VAL A 206 0.02 5.11 8.17
CA VAL A 206 0.09 3.89 8.99
C VAL A 206 0.96 2.82 8.31
N THR A 207 1.30 1.80 9.07
CA THR A 207 2.18 0.71 8.62
C THR A 207 1.60 -0.66 8.93
N ASN A 208 2.11 -1.70 8.25
CA ASN A 208 1.75 -3.09 8.46
C ASN A 208 0.25 -3.34 8.24
N ILE A 209 -0.19 -3.19 7.00
CA ILE A 209 -1.58 -3.43 6.59
C ILE A 209 -1.64 -4.55 5.56
N ILE A 210 -2.57 -5.48 5.74
CA ILE A 210 -2.92 -6.50 4.75
C ILE A 210 -4.39 -6.33 4.37
N ILE A 211 -4.67 -6.16 3.08
CA ILE A 211 -6.03 -6.16 2.51
C ILE A 211 -6.15 -7.40 1.64
N HIS A 212 -6.91 -8.39 2.09
CA HIS A 212 -6.95 -9.71 1.47
C HIS A 212 -8.36 -10.27 1.27
N GLY A 213 -8.63 -10.75 0.06
CA GLY A 213 -9.84 -11.55 -0.21
C GLY A 213 -11.14 -10.75 -0.29
N LEU A 214 -11.11 -9.46 -0.64
CA LEU A 214 -12.29 -8.60 -0.69
C LEU A 214 -12.75 -8.30 -2.12
N HIS A 215 -14.05 -8.09 -2.29
CA HIS A 215 -14.61 -7.42 -3.47
C HIS A 215 -14.73 -5.92 -3.18
N ILE A 216 -14.06 -5.07 -3.96
CA ILE A 216 -14.02 -3.62 -3.76
C ILE A 216 -14.48 -2.95 -5.05
N HIS A 217 -15.68 -2.37 -5.06
CA HIS A 217 -16.24 -1.84 -6.30
C HIS A 217 -17.31 -0.77 -6.09
N ASP A 218 -17.64 -0.02 -7.15
CA ASP A 218 -18.63 1.05 -7.08
C ASP A 218 -18.30 2.09 -5.98
N CYS A 219 -17.00 2.34 -5.75
CA CYS A 219 -16.53 3.29 -4.75
C CYS A 219 -16.92 4.72 -5.13
N LYS A 220 -17.31 5.52 -4.15
CA LYS A 220 -17.85 6.88 -4.33
C LYS A 220 -17.16 7.88 -3.41
N GLN A 221 -17.23 9.15 -3.79
CA GLN A 221 -16.77 10.25 -2.95
C GLN A 221 -17.70 10.43 -1.75
N ALA A 222 -17.12 10.75 -0.60
CA ALA A 222 -17.81 11.35 0.54
C ALA A 222 -16.83 12.24 1.30
N GLY A 223 -17.31 12.94 2.34
CA GLY A 223 -16.48 13.81 3.14
C GLY A 223 -17.25 15.03 3.62
N ASN A 224 -16.49 16.06 3.99
CA ASN A 224 -16.98 17.26 4.68
C ASN A 224 -17.66 16.91 6.01
N THR A 225 -17.01 16.02 6.76
CA THR A 225 -17.45 15.59 8.09
C THR A 225 -16.27 15.13 8.93
N ASN A 226 -16.50 14.94 10.23
CA ASN A 226 -15.52 14.31 11.11
C ASN A 226 -15.54 12.79 10.91
N VAL A 227 -14.35 12.20 10.79
CA VAL A 227 -14.17 10.74 10.67
C VAL A 227 -13.19 10.28 11.74
N ARG A 228 -13.55 9.20 12.45
CA ARG A 228 -12.67 8.58 13.43
C ARG A 228 -11.61 7.71 12.74
N ASP A 229 -10.35 7.89 13.15
CA ASP A 229 -9.18 7.15 12.64
C ASP A 229 -8.47 6.32 13.73
N SER A 230 -8.71 6.62 15.01
CA SER A 230 -8.22 5.85 16.17
C SER A 230 -9.24 5.87 17.33
N PRO A 231 -9.05 5.10 18.42
CA PRO A 231 -9.98 5.11 19.55
C PRO A 231 -10.03 6.48 20.23
N HIS A 232 -8.98 7.29 20.07
CA HIS A 232 -8.78 8.55 20.79
C HIS A 232 -8.80 9.79 19.88
N HIS A 233 -8.86 9.62 18.56
CA HIS A 233 -8.82 10.74 17.61
C HIS A 233 -9.88 10.60 16.53
N PHE A 234 -10.44 11.74 16.13
CA PHE A 234 -11.20 11.91 14.90
C PHE A 234 -10.84 13.30 14.35
N GLY A 235 -10.88 13.45 13.04
CA GLY A 235 -10.53 14.70 12.37
C GLY A 235 -11.50 15.04 11.24
N TRP A 236 -11.52 16.32 10.87
CA TRP A 236 -12.29 16.78 9.73
C TRP A 236 -11.68 16.23 8.42
N ARG A 237 -12.52 15.61 7.60
CA ARG A 237 -12.17 15.08 6.28
C ARG A 237 -12.83 15.90 5.19
N THR A 238 -12.04 16.28 4.19
CA THR A 238 -12.57 16.86 2.94
C THR A 238 -13.14 15.77 2.06
N LEU A 239 -13.69 16.17 0.91
CA LEU A 239 -14.16 15.23 -0.10
C LEU A 239 -13.03 14.29 -0.53
N SER A 240 -13.30 12.98 -0.48
CA SER A 240 -12.43 11.93 -1.00
C SER A 240 -12.56 11.79 -2.51
N ASP A 241 -11.56 11.19 -3.16
CA ASP A 241 -11.57 10.98 -4.61
C ASP A 241 -12.49 9.83 -5.04
N GLY A 242 -12.72 8.88 -4.13
CA GLY A 242 -13.54 7.69 -4.37
C GLY A 242 -12.76 6.53 -4.99
N ASP A 243 -11.50 6.40 -4.59
CA ASP A 243 -10.63 5.26 -4.91
C ASP A 243 -11.10 3.98 -4.21
N GLY A 244 -10.72 2.82 -4.75
CA GLY A 244 -10.91 1.53 -4.08
C GLY A 244 -10.05 1.38 -2.83
N VAL A 245 -8.73 1.48 -3.01
CA VAL A 245 -7.72 1.44 -1.94
C VAL A 245 -6.75 2.61 -2.12
N SER A 246 -6.81 3.58 -1.22
CA SER A 246 -5.90 4.73 -1.20
C SER A 246 -4.82 4.53 -0.13
N ILE A 247 -3.55 4.62 -0.50
CA ILE A 247 -2.37 4.48 0.37
C ILE A 247 -1.63 5.82 0.38
N PHE A 248 -1.76 6.54 1.49
CA PHE A 248 -1.24 7.89 1.65
C PHE A 248 -0.15 7.91 2.72
N GLY A 249 1.12 8.04 2.32
CA GLY A 249 2.26 7.96 3.24
C GLY A 249 2.33 6.66 4.04
N GLY A 250 1.77 5.57 3.51
CA GLY A 250 1.74 4.26 4.16
C GLY A 250 3.00 3.43 3.87
N SER A 251 3.36 2.52 4.78
CA SER A 251 4.47 1.59 4.53
C SER A 251 4.16 0.16 4.94
N HIS A 252 4.84 -0.82 4.33
CA HIS A 252 4.63 -2.24 4.64
C HIS A 252 3.15 -2.61 4.44
N VAL A 253 2.69 -2.46 3.19
CA VAL A 253 1.30 -2.71 2.78
C VAL A 253 1.25 -3.85 1.78
N TRP A 254 0.30 -4.76 1.96
CA TRP A 254 0.05 -5.86 1.04
C TRP A 254 -1.42 -5.90 0.63
N VAL A 255 -1.67 -5.69 -0.66
CA VAL A 255 -3.01 -5.78 -1.28
C VAL A 255 -3.05 -7.05 -2.11
N ASP A 256 -3.74 -8.07 -1.61
CA ASP A 256 -3.66 -9.44 -2.13
C ASP A 256 -5.02 -10.07 -2.39
N HIS A 257 -5.21 -10.78 -3.51
CA HIS A 257 -6.46 -11.52 -3.77
C HIS A 257 -7.74 -10.67 -3.62
N ASN A 258 -7.73 -9.42 -4.07
CA ASN A 258 -8.93 -8.60 -4.12
C ASN A 258 -9.49 -8.55 -5.55
N SER A 259 -10.81 -8.47 -5.66
CA SER A 259 -11.50 -8.20 -6.92
C SER A 259 -11.92 -6.73 -6.94
N LEU A 260 -11.32 -5.93 -7.83
CA LEU A 260 -11.53 -4.47 -7.90
C LEU A 260 -12.14 -4.03 -9.23
N SER A 261 -13.14 -3.16 -9.21
CA SER A 261 -13.76 -2.62 -10.43
C SER A 261 -14.59 -1.35 -10.20
N ASN A 262 -14.87 -0.61 -11.27
CA ASN A 262 -15.89 0.45 -11.32
C ASN A 262 -15.85 1.46 -10.14
N CYS A 263 -14.67 1.88 -9.71
CA CYS A 263 -14.55 2.93 -8.68
C CYS A 263 -14.73 4.33 -9.32
N ARG A 264 -14.87 5.37 -8.50
CA ARG A 264 -15.07 6.73 -9.02
C ARG A 264 -13.81 7.33 -9.64
N ASP A 265 -12.65 7.12 -9.01
CA ASP A 265 -11.36 7.59 -9.53
C ASP A 265 -10.37 6.44 -9.75
N GLY A 266 -9.50 6.10 -8.81
CA GLY A 266 -8.54 4.99 -8.87
C GLY A 266 -9.08 3.64 -8.37
N LEU A 267 -8.49 2.50 -8.77
CA LEU A 267 -8.69 1.24 -8.01
C LEU A 267 -7.70 1.15 -6.85
N ILE A 268 -6.40 1.36 -7.12
CA ILE A 268 -5.35 1.34 -6.10
C ILE A 268 -4.40 2.52 -6.32
N ASP A 269 -4.38 3.45 -5.37
CA ASP A 269 -3.51 4.62 -5.43
C ASP A 269 -2.51 4.59 -4.27
N ALA A 270 -1.23 4.82 -4.56
CA ALA A 270 -0.18 4.93 -3.56
C ALA A 270 0.64 6.20 -3.78
N ILE A 271 0.61 7.11 -2.81
CA ILE A 271 1.12 8.48 -2.97
C ILE A 271 1.79 8.98 -1.67
N HIS A 272 2.38 10.17 -1.71
CA HIS A 272 2.92 10.87 -0.54
C HIS A 272 3.99 10.09 0.25
N GLY A 273 4.98 9.53 -0.47
CA GLY A 273 6.09 8.81 0.13
C GLY A 273 5.75 7.40 0.58
N SER A 274 4.62 6.85 0.12
CA SER A 274 4.27 5.45 0.38
C SER A 274 5.33 4.51 -0.20
N THR A 275 5.68 3.44 0.52
CA THR A 275 6.75 2.51 0.11
C THR A 275 6.62 1.14 0.77
N ALA A 276 7.47 0.18 0.39
CA ALA A 276 7.40 -1.20 0.87
C ALA A 276 6.01 -1.82 0.63
N ILE A 277 5.57 -1.81 -0.64
CA ILE A 277 4.23 -2.26 -1.05
C ILE A 277 4.34 -3.48 -1.97
N THR A 278 3.46 -4.47 -1.74
CA THR A 278 3.21 -5.54 -2.72
C THR A 278 1.73 -5.53 -3.09
N ILE A 279 1.45 -5.59 -4.39
CA ILE A 279 0.11 -5.72 -4.95
C ILE A 279 0.10 -7.03 -5.74
N SER A 280 -0.58 -8.04 -5.23
CA SER A 280 -0.52 -9.39 -5.81
C SER A 280 -1.84 -10.11 -5.94
N ASN A 281 -1.93 -11.04 -6.88
CA ASN A 281 -3.08 -11.93 -7.04
C ASN A 281 -4.44 -11.20 -7.16
N ASN A 282 -4.48 -9.91 -7.48
CA ASN A 282 -5.73 -9.17 -7.60
C ASN A 282 -6.31 -9.37 -9.00
N TYR A 283 -7.64 -9.32 -9.09
CA TYR A 283 -8.37 -9.29 -10.35
C TYR A 283 -9.00 -7.92 -10.53
N MET A 284 -8.62 -7.22 -11.58
CA MET A 284 -9.07 -5.84 -11.85
C MET A 284 -9.77 -5.80 -13.19
N THR A 285 -10.96 -5.19 -13.25
CA THR A 285 -11.76 -5.09 -14.49
C THR A 285 -12.57 -3.81 -14.53
N HIS A 286 -13.07 -3.47 -15.73
CA HIS A 286 -14.10 -2.43 -15.95
C HIS A 286 -13.77 -1.10 -15.25
N HIS A 287 -12.62 -0.50 -15.57
CA HIS A 287 -12.16 0.70 -14.89
C HIS A 287 -11.16 1.50 -15.75
N ASP A 288 -11.25 2.83 -15.70
CA ASP A 288 -10.37 3.70 -16.48
C ASP A 288 -8.97 3.83 -15.84
N LYS A 289 -8.90 4.42 -14.65
CA LYS A 289 -7.65 4.75 -13.96
C LYS A 289 -7.31 3.65 -12.95
N VAL A 290 -6.61 2.59 -13.39
CA VAL A 290 -6.45 1.39 -12.56
C VAL A 290 -5.58 1.62 -11.33
N MET A 291 -4.32 2.01 -11.52
CA MET A 291 -3.35 2.07 -10.43
C MET A 291 -2.39 3.26 -10.60
N LEU A 292 -2.45 4.22 -9.68
CA LEU A 292 -1.53 5.37 -9.66
C LEU A 292 -0.49 5.24 -8.55
N LEU A 293 0.79 5.20 -8.92
CA LEU A 293 1.91 5.10 -7.99
C LEU A 293 2.77 6.36 -8.08
N GLY A 294 2.52 7.29 -7.16
CA GLY A 294 3.05 8.65 -7.13
C GLY A 294 2.13 9.65 -7.84
N HIS A 295 1.77 10.75 -7.18
CA HIS A 295 0.71 11.67 -7.65
C HIS A 295 1.23 12.85 -8.47
N SER A 296 2.46 13.31 -8.23
CA SER A 296 2.99 14.55 -8.78
C SER A 296 4.44 14.44 -9.22
N ASP A 297 4.73 15.00 -10.39
CA ASP A 297 6.08 15.07 -10.96
C ASP A 297 7.03 15.92 -10.11
N SER A 298 6.50 16.84 -9.29
CA SER A 298 7.29 17.68 -8.39
C SER A 298 7.47 17.09 -6.99
N TYR A 299 6.78 16.00 -6.66
CA TYR A 299 6.83 15.40 -5.32
C TYR A 299 7.98 14.38 -5.19
N THR A 300 9.20 14.89 -5.01
CA THR A 300 10.42 14.07 -5.06
C THR A 300 10.59 13.08 -3.91
N GLN A 301 9.77 13.15 -2.85
CA GLN A 301 9.81 12.13 -1.78
C GLN A 301 9.40 10.74 -2.30
N ASP A 302 8.61 10.67 -3.39
CA ASP A 302 8.21 9.42 -4.03
C ASP A 302 9.40 8.68 -4.70
N LYS A 303 10.61 9.27 -4.76
CA LYS A 303 11.83 8.55 -5.17
C LYS A 303 12.15 7.34 -4.29
N ASN A 304 11.67 7.37 -3.05
CA ASN A 304 11.83 6.28 -2.09
C ASN A 304 10.72 5.21 -2.20
N MET A 305 9.73 5.41 -3.08
CA MET A 305 8.65 4.46 -3.30
C MET A 305 9.20 3.19 -3.96
N GLN A 306 8.86 2.04 -3.38
CA GLN A 306 9.18 0.73 -3.95
C GLN A 306 7.93 -0.16 -3.92
N VAL A 307 7.52 -0.64 -5.10
CA VAL A 307 6.28 -1.43 -5.25
C VAL A 307 6.53 -2.66 -6.11
N THR A 308 6.07 -3.82 -5.63
CA THR A 308 6.04 -5.07 -6.39
C THR A 308 4.61 -5.31 -6.87
N ILE A 309 4.43 -5.45 -8.18
CA ILE A 309 3.16 -5.77 -8.83
C ILE A 309 3.33 -7.18 -9.41
N ALA A 310 2.72 -8.19 -8.80
CA ALA A 310 2.97 -9.59 -9.15
C ALA A 310 1.72 -10.46 -9.22
N PHE A 311 1.62 -11.32 -10.24
CA PHE A 311 0.54 -12.31 -10.36
C PHE A 311 -0.88 -11.72 -10.41
N ASN A 312 -1.03 -10.43 -10.71
CA ASN A 312 -2.34 -9.83 -10.91
C ASN A 312 -2.89 -10.21 -12.30
N HIS A 313 -4.21 -10.24 -12.41
CA HIS A 313 -4.90 -10.31 -13.68
C HIS A 313 -5.58 -8.96 -13.94
N PHE A 314 -5.03 -8.22 -14.88
CA PHE A 314 -5.61 -7.02 -15.47
C PHE A 314 -6.54 -7.44 -16.61
N GLY A 315 -7.81 -7.63 -16.26
CA GLY A 315 -8.82 -8.23 -17.12
C GLY A 315 -9.48 -7.22 -18.07
N GLU A 316 -10.68 -7.57 -18.51
CA GLU A 316 -11.42 -6.80 -19.51
C GLU A 316 -11.87 -5.42 -19.02
N GLY A 317 -12.09 -4.52 -19.98
CA GLY A 317 -12.65 -3.19 -19.74
C GLY A 317 -11.71 -2.25 -18.97
N LEU A 318 -10.40 -2.52 -18.96
CA LEU A 318 -9.40 -1.63 -18.38
C LEU A 318 -8.85 -0.65 -19.42
N VAL A 319 -8.82 0.64 -19.10
CA VAL A 319 -8.35 1.65 -20.06
C VAL A 319 -6.84 1.86 -19.95
N GLN A 320 -6.34 2.14 -18.74
CA GLN A 320 -4.95 2.59 -18.53
C GLN A 320 -4.43 2.39 -17.10
N ARG A 321 -3.15 2.73 -16.88
CA ARG A 321 -2.48 2.81 -15.57
C ARG A 321 -2.35 1.46 -14.85
N MET A 322 -1.75 0.48 -15.50
CA MET A 322 -1.50 -0.86 -14.95
C MET A 322 0.00 -1.19 -14.84
N PRO A 323 0.83 -0.46 -14.07
CA PRO A 323 0.54 0.78 -13.32
C PRO A 323 0.86 2.07 -14.12
N ARG A 324 0.48 3.24 -13.58
CA ARG A 324 1.11 4.53 -13.90
C ARG A 324 2.02 4.99 -12.77
N CYS A 325 3.30 5.14 -13.05
CA CYS A 325 4.35 5.33 -12.05
C CYS A 325 5.02 6.70 -12.11
N ARG A 326 5.54 7.17 -10.97
CA ARG A 326 6.43 8.34 -10.88
C ARG A 326 7.56 8.11 -9.89
N HIS A 327 8.75 8.65 -10.20
CA HIS A 327 9.97 8.68 -9.39
C HIS A 327 10.56 7.33 -8.93
N GLY A 328 9.80 6.51 -8.22
CA GLY A 328 10.25 5.34 -7.47
C GLY A 328 10.67 4.14 -8.33
N TYR A 329 10.72 2.98 -7.68
CA TYR A 329 11.12 1.71 -8.27
C TYR A 329 9.95 0.71 -8.29
N PHE A 330 9.68 0.16 -9.48
CA PHE A 330 8.51 -0.68 -9.72
C PHE A 330 8.93 -2.00 -10.36
N HIS A 331 8.67 -3.10 -9.65
CA HIS A 331 8.89 -4.45 -10.17
C HIS A 331 7.55 -5.05 -10.61
N VAL A 332 7.35 -5.15 -11.92
CA VAL A 332 6.13 -5.65 -12.57
C VAL A 332 6.44 -7.05 -13.09
N VAL A 333 5.98 -8.09 -12.40
CA VAL A 333 6.42 -9.47 -12.67
C VAL A 333 5.29 -10.48 -12.75
N ASN A 334 5.28 -11.30 -13.82
CA ASN A 334 4.31 -12.39 -14.01
C ASN A 334 2.83 -12.01 -13.87
N ASN A 335 2.43 -10.81 -14.31
CA ASN A 335 1.03 -10.39 -14.41
C ASN A 335 0.45 -10.73 -15.79
N ASP A 336 -0.87 -10.96 -15.85
CA ASP A 336 -1.61 -11.16 -17.10
C ASP A 336 -2.40 -9.91 -17.46
N TYR A 337 -2.26 -9.44 -18.70
CA TYR A 337 -2.92 -8.25 -19.22
C TYR A 337 -3.78 -8.60 -20.44
N THR A 338 -5.05 -8.25 -20.37
CA THR A 338 -6.03 -8.52 -21.43
C THR A 338 -6.63 -7.22 -21.93
N HIS A 339 -6.33 -6.86 -23.19
CA HIS A 339 -7.06 -5.86 -23.98
C HIS A 339 -7.21 -4.47 -23.32
N TRP A 340 -6.10 -3.82 -22.98
CA TRP A 340 -6.14 -2.42 -22.53
C TRP A 340 -6.67 -1.48 -23.61
N GLU A 341 -7.39 -0.42 -23.26
CA GLU A 341 -7.92 0.51 -24.28
C GLU A 341 -6.90 1.56 -24.72
N MET A 342 -6.06 2.06 -23.82
CA MET A 342 -5.09 3.14 -24.10
C MET A 342 -3.64 2.67 -23.98
N TYR A 343 -3.19 2.26 -22.80
CA TYR A 343 -1.87 1.67 -22.56
C TYR A 343 -1.91 0.76 -21.32
N ALA A 344 -0.94 -0.15 -21.18
CA ALA A 344 -0.83 -0.96 -19.97
C ALA A 344 0.04 -0.26 -18.92
N ILE A 345 1.33 -0.10 -19.18
CA ILE A 345 2.32 0.44 -18.23
C ILE A 345 2.71 1.86 -18.65
N GLY A 346 2.61 2.82 -17.74
CA GLY A 346 2.99 4.20 -18.04
C GLY A 346 3.68 4.92 -16.90
N GLY A 347 4.08 6.15 -17.13
CA GLY A 347 4.69 6.97 -16.09
C GLY A 347 5.25 8.30 -16.57
N SER A 348 5.52 9.16 -15.60
CA SER A 348 6.15 10.48 -15.77
C SER A 348 7.17 10.71 -14.65
N ALA A 349 8.07 11.69 -14.79
CA ALA A 349 9.09 12.02 -13.80
C ALA A 349 10.04 10.85 -13.43
N ASN A 350 10.60 10.20 -14.46
CA ASN A 350 11.71 9.24 -14.35
C ASN A 350 11.53 8.08 -13.34
N PRO A 351 10.42 7.31 -13.39
CA PRO A 351 10.31 6.08 -12.61
C PRO A 351 11.22 5.00 -13.19
N THR A 352 11.71 4.10 -12.33
CA THR A 352 12.38 2.87 -12.77
C THR A 352 11.35 1.74 -12.85
N ILE A 353 11.12 1.20 -14.05
CA ILE A 353 10.15 0.13 -14.29
C ILE A 353 10.86 -1.12 -14.79
N ASN A 354 10.72 -2.19 -14.01
CA ASN A 354 11.22 -3.52 -14.33
C ASN A 354 10.07 -4.46 -14.68
N SER A 355 9.78 -4.65 -15.97
CA SER A 355 8.82 -5.62 -16.47
C SER A 355 9.49 -6.98 -16.74
N GLN A 356 9.05 -8.04 -16.05
CA GLN A 356 9.62 -9.38 -16.22
C GLN A 356 8.57 -10.50 -16.30
N GLY A 357 8.64 -11.32 -17.35
CA GLY A 357 7.83 -12.52 -17.49
C GLY A 357 6.32 -12.27 -17.47
N ASN A 358 5.85 -11.07 -17.78
CA ASN A 358 4.43 -10.74 -17.90
C ASN A 358 3.86 -11.30 -19.22
N ARG A 359 2.53 -11.40 -19.30
CA ARG A 359 1.82 -11.72 -20.53
C ARG A 359 0.95 -10.55 -20.94
N PHE A 360 1.19 -10.01 -22.14
CA PHE A 360 0.46 -8.88 -22.69
C PHE A 360 -0.31 -9.32 -23.93
N LEU A 361 -1.64 -9.42 -23.82
CA LEU A 361 -2.53 -9.61 -24.95
C LEU A 361 -3.11 -8.26 -25.37
N ALA A 362 -2.50 -7.63 -26.38
CA ALA A 362 -2.99 -6.36 -26.91
C ALA A 362 -4.40 -6.52 -27.51
N PRO A 363 -5.25 -5.49 -27.42
CA PRO A 363 -6.56 -5.46 -28.10
C PRO A 363 -6.40 -5.51 -29.62
N ASP A 364 -7.47 -5.82 -30.35
CA ASP A 364 -7.45 -5.82 -31.82
C ASP A 364 -7.27 -4.43 -32.44
N ASN A 365 -7.51 -3.37 -31.67
CA ASN A 365 -7.27 -2.00 -32.09
C ASN A 365 -5.78 -1.78 -32.44
N ARG A 366 -5.51 -1.45 -33.71
CA ARG A 366 -4.15 -1.21 -34.23
C ARG A 366 -3.42 -0.05 -33.55
N PHE A 367 -4.13 0.86 -32.91
CA PHE A 367 -3.54 2.03 -32.23
C PHE A 367 -3.22 1.78 -30.76
N SER A 368 -3.65 0.64 -30.21
CA SER A 368 -3.45 0.27 -28.79
C SER A 368 -2.54 -0.96 -28.69
N LYS A 369 -1.44 -0.96 -29.44
CA LYS A 369 -0.46 -2.07 -29.46
C LYS A 369 0.75 -1.83 -28.56
N GLU A 370 1.10 -0.58 -28.33
CA GLU A 370 2.18 -0.26 -27.41
C GLU A 370 1.72 -0.51 -25.97
N VAL A 371 2.51 -1.30 -25.23
CA VAL A 371 2.32 -1.57 -23.81
C VAL A 371 2.65 -0.32 -22.99
N THR A 372 3.67 0.42 -23.42
CA THR A 372 4.30 1.53 -22.72
C THR A 372 3.70 2.89 -23.06
N LYS A 373 3.62 3.78 -22.06
CA LYS A 373 3.29 5.19 -22.26
C LYS A 373 4.17 6.10 -21.41
N TYR A 374 5.10 6.80 -22.05
CA TYR A 374 5.88 7.88 -21.45
C TYR A 374 5.04 9.16 -21.45
N GLU A 375 4.49 9.51 -20.28
CA GLU A 375 3.62 10.67 -20.10
C GLU A 375 4.45 11.94 -19.86
N ASP A 376 4.00 13.05 -20.44
CA ASP A 376 4.49 14.40 -20.17
C ASP A 376 6.00 14.62 -20.39
N ALA A 377 6.67 13.72 -21.12
CA ALA A 377 8.10 13.79 -21.41
C ALA A 377 8.40 13.59 -22.91
N PRO A 378 9.24 14.43 -23.54
CA PRO A 378 9.72 14.20 -24.90
C PRO A 378 10.73 13.04 -24.94
N GLU A 379 10.92 12.44 -26.12
CA GLU A 379 11.89 11.35 -26.33
C GLU A 379 13.31 11.70 -25.91
N SER A 380 13.72 12.96 -26.08
CA SER A 380 15.02 13.45 -25.62
C SER A 380 15.24 13.27 -24.11
N GLU A 381 14.16 13.21 -23.33
CA GLU A 381 14.18 13.02 -21.89
C GLU A 381 13.94 11.56 -21.51
N TRP A 382 12.80 10.98 -21.92
CA TRP A 382 12.40 9.66 -21.41
C TRP A 382 13.31 8.52 -21.86
N LYS A 383 14.07 8.69 -22.95
CA LYS A 383 15.08 7.70 -23.40
C LYS A 383 16.15 7.44 -22.33
N HIS A 384 16.33 8.36 -21.38
CA HIS A 384 17.27 8.25 -20.27
C HIS A 384 16.66 7.63 -19.01
N TRP A 385 15.36 7.36 -18.98
CA TRP A 385 14.70 6.66 -17.87
C TRP A 385 14.96 5.17 -17.95
N ASN A 386 14.83 4.44 -16.83
CA ASN A 386 15.17 3.02 -16.76
C ASN A 386 13.92 2.13 -16.89
N TRP A 387 13.48 1.86 -18.12
CA TRP A 387 12.32 0.99 -18.39
C TRP A 387 12.78 -0.25 -19.16
N ARG A 388 12.60 -1.41 -18.55
CA ARG A 388 13.06 -2.68 -19.13
C ARG A 388 11.92 -3.70 -19.22
N SER A 389 12.02 -4.54 -20.24
CA SER A 389 11.16 -5.70 -20.49
C SER A 389 12.05 -6.92 -20.69
N GLU A 390 11.82 -7.98 -19.91
CA GLU A 390 12.61 -9.21 -19.95
C GLU A 390 11.72 -10.45 -19.85
N GLY A 391 11.76 -11.31 -20.87
CA GLY A 391 10.97 -12.56 -20.87
C GLY A 391 9.45 -12.37 -20.97
N ASP A 392 8.97 -11.14 -21.23
CA ASP A 392 7.56 -10.84 -21.44
C ASP A 392 7.02 -11.53 -22.71
N LEU A 393 5.80 -12.05 -22.65
CA LEU A 393 5.08 -12.60 -23.79
C LEU A 393 4.18 -11.52 -24.39
N LEU A 394 4.53 -11.08 -25.60
CA LEU A 394 3.83 -10.03 -26.33
C LEU A 394 2.94 -10.67 -27.40
N LEU A 395 1.62 -10.59 -27.26
CA LEU A 395 0.64 -11.22 -28.12
C LEU A 395 -0.17 -10.18 -28.91
N ASN A 396 -0.73 -10.62 -30.04
CA ASN A 396 -1.57 -9.79 -30.91
C ASN A 396 -0.90 -8.46 -31.35
N GLY A 397 0.40 -8.50 -31.63
CA GLY A 397 1.16 -7.32 -32.05
C GLY A 397 1.52 -6.36 -30.93
N ALA A 398 1.33 -6.74 -29.66
CA ALA A 398 1.84 -5.98 -28.53
C ALA A 398 3.34 -5.72 -28.68
N PHE A 399 3.82 -4.56 -28.24
CA PHE A 399 5.25 -4.30 -28.11
C PHE A 399 5.54 -3.39 -26.92
N PHE A 400 6.74 -3.53 -26.37
CA PHE A 400 7.25 -2.71 -25.27
C PHE A 400 8.40 -1.86 -25.79
N THR A 401 8.37 -0.55 -25.57
CA THR A 401 9.47 0.37 -25.91
C THR A 401 10.34 0.54 -24.67
N PRO A 402 11.56 -0.06 -24.60
CA PRO A 402 12.46 0.11 -23.48
C PRO A 402 13.22 1.44 -23.53
N SER A 403 13.77 1.86 -22.40
CA SER A 403 14.61 3.05 -22.29
C SER A 403 15.73 2.85 -21.26
N GLY A 404 16.75 3.70 -21.32
CA GLY A 404 17.87 3.69 -20.38
C GLY A 404 19.03 2.80 -20.84
N ALA A 405 20.09 2.75 -20.04
CA ALA A 405 21.25 1.92 -20.35
C ALA A 405 20.97 0.44 -20.08
N SER A 406 21.48 -0.45 -20.95
CA SER A 406 21.49 -1.89 -20.70
C SER A 406 22.12 -2.19 -19.33
N ALA A 407 21.48 -3.04 -18.53
CA ALA A 407 21.79 -3.21 -17.11
C ALA A 407 23.26 -3.55 -16.80
N SER A 408 23.73 -3.20 -15.60
CA SER A 408 25.05 -3.57 -15.09
C SER A 408 25.26 -5.09 -15.06
N SER A 409 26.50 -5.54 -15.18
CA SER A 409 26.89 -6.97 -15.20
C SER A 409 26.45 -7.79 -13.98
N SER A 410 26.15 -7.14 -12.85
CA SER A 410 25.54 -7.73 -11.65
C SER A 410 24.09 -8.17 -11.88
N TYR A 411 23.32 -7.42 -12.68
CA TYR A 411 21.93 -7.70 -13.00
C TYR A 411 21.78 -8.85 -14.00
N ALA A 412 22.67 -8.93 -15.00
CA ALA A 412 22.71 -10.05 -15.95
C ALA A 412 22.93 -11.41 -15.26
N LYS A 413 23.60 -11.45 -14.09
CA LYS A 413 23.74 -12.66 -13.26
C LYS A 413 22.47 -12.98 -12.46
N ALA A 414 21.74 -11.99 -11.95
CA ALA A 414 20.44 -12.19 -11.29
C ALA A 414 19.35 -12.70 -12.26
N SER A 415 19.35 -12.16 -13.49
CA SER A 415 18.47 -12.56 -14.61
C SER A 415 18.58 -14.04 -15.00
N SER A 416 19.73 -14.70 -14.76
CA SER A 416 19.91 -16.14 -15.04
C SER A 416 18.99 -17.08 -14.23
N LEU A 417 18.34 -16.56 -13.19
CA LEU A 417 17.31 -17.21 -12.38
C LEU A 417 16.00 -16.40 -12.42
N GLY A 418 15.62 -15.83 -13.57
CA GLY A 418 14.54 -14.83 -13.70
C GLY A 418 13.12 -15.24 -13.28
N ALA A 419 12.17 -14.37 -13.60
CA ALA A 419 10.72 -14.57 -13.44
C ALA A 419 10.24 -15.92 -14.00
N ARG A 420 9.02 -16.38 -13.63
CA ARG A 420 8.44 -17.55 -14.30
C ARG A 420 8.33 -17.27 -15.80
N SER A 421 8.45 -18.32 -16.62
CA SER A 421 8.17 -18.23 -18.05
C SER A 421 6.81 -17.56 -18.25
N SER A 422 6.74 -16.56 -19.12
CA SER A 422 5.52 -15.83 -19.45
C SER A 422 4.42 -16.74 -20.03
N SER A 423 4.79 -17.91 -20.58
CA SER A 423 3.85 -18.96 -20.96
C SER A 423 3.08 -19.60 -19.79
N LEU A 424 3.58 -19.47 -18.56
CA LEU A 424 2.93 -19.98 -17.34
C LEU A 424 2.06 -18.92 -16.66
N VAL A 425 2.05 -17.67 -17.13
CA VAL A 425 1.30 -16.58 -16.49
C VAL A 425 -0.19 -16.87 -16.42
N GLY A 426 -0.80 -17.43 -17.48
CA GLY A 426 -2.21 -17.82 -17.46
C GLY A 426 -2.52 -18.75 -16.27
N PRO A 427 -1.87 -19.93 -16.16
CA PRO A 427 -2.00 -20.80 -14.99
C PRO A 427 -1.74 -20.11 -13.65
N LEU A 428 -0.69 -19.29 -13.53
CA LEU A 428 -0.28 -18.61 -12.29
C LEU A 428 -1.30 -17.58 -11.79
N THR A 429 -2.07 -17.00 -12.70
CA THR A 429 -3.05 -15.92 -12.43
C THR A 429 -4.49 -16.39 -12.55
N THR A 430 -4.73 -17.68 -12.83
CA THR A 430 -6.08 -18.29 -12.93
C THR A 430 -6.97 -17.97 -11.73
N ASN A 431 -6.39 -17.91 -10.52
CA ASN A 431 -7.11 -17.68 -9.27
C ASN A 431 -7.02 -16.25 -8.76
N ALA A 432 -6.60 -15.29 -9.59
CA ALA A 432 -6.56 -13.89 -9.19
C ALA A 432 -7.96 -13.39 -8.79
N GLY A 433 -8.02 -12.49 -7.82
CA GLY A 433 -9.25 -11.96 -7.23
C GLY A 433 -9.61 -12.58 -5.89
N ALA A 434 -10.76 -12.18 -5.35
CA ALA A 434 -11.28 -12.70 -4.11
C ALA A 434 -11.57 -14.21 -4.21
N LEU A 435 -11.04 -14.97 -3.26
CA LEU A 435 -11.13 -16.43 -3.26
C LEU A 435 -12.39 -16.92 -2.57
N ASN A 436 -13.03 -17.93 -3.16
CA ASN A 436 -14.15 -18.66 -2.57
C ASN A 436 -13.69 -19.75 -1.59
N CYS A 437 -12.96 -19.36 -0.54
CA CYS A 437 -12.50 -20.31 0.48
C CYS A 437 -13.68 -20.88 1.29
N ARG A 438 -13.69 -22.20 1.53
CA ARG A 438 -14.68 -22.85 2.42
C ARG A 438 -14.00 -23.47 3.63
N LYS A 439 -14.68 -23.42 4.78
CA LYS A 439 -14.19 -24.05 6.01
C LYS A 439 -14.08 -25.56 5.83
N GLY A 440 -12.99 -26.15 6.33
CA GLY A 440 -12.75 -27.59 6.25
C GLY A 440 -12.28 -28.10 4.87
N SER A 441 -12.02 -27.20 3.91
CA SER A 441 -11.37 -27.53 2.64
C SER A 441 -10.16 -26.63 2.40
N ARG A 442 -9.31 -27.01 1.44
CA ARG A 442 -8.33 -26.07 0.88
C ARG A 442 -9.07 -24.85 0.34
N CYS A 443 -8.41 -23.70 0.47
CA CYS A 443 -8.68 -22.58 -0.40
C CYS A 443 -7.78 -22.71 -1.63
#